data_AF-A0A845E3F6-F1
#
_entry.id   AF-A0A845E3F6-F1
#
_cell.length_a   1.000
_cell.length_b   1.000
_cell.length_c   1.000
_cell.angle_alpha   90.00
_cell.angle_beta   90.00
_cell.angle_gamma   90.00
#
_symmetry.space_group_name_H-M   'P 1'
#
loop_
_entity.id
_entity.type
_entity.pdbx_description
1 polymer ?
#
loop_
_entity_poly.entity_id
_entity_poly.type
_entity_poly.pdbx_seq_one_letter_code
_entity_poly.pdbx_strand_id
1 'polypeptide(L)'
;MLDQKVLKQINKLEKENCKGCEKIVGLSHKNFASKVCKSCPIGKEIRNLGAKVEITKTQRVLNKGEDMTYEDILFLLRNEVEIQDIFRAVGLTHASFRTYMKRHERDTHGRPLPKKRERVSLERIWSASIVR
;
A
#
# COMPACT_ATOMS: atom_id res chain seq x y z
N MET A 1 -7.60 7.89 -1.35
CA MET A 1 -8.13 8.98 -0.47
C MET A 1 -9.16 8.39 0.47
N LEU A 2 -9.02 8.60 1.79
CA LEU A 2 -10.12 8.39 2.74
C LEU A 2 -11.37 9.10 2.22
N ASP A 3 -12.53 8.44 2.23
CA ASP A 3 -13.77 9.05 1.75
C ASP A 3 -14.15 10.21 2.68
N GLN A 4 -13.74 11.42 2.28
CA GLN A 4 -13.95 12.65 3.04
C GLN A 4 -15.44 12.89 3.29
N LYS A 5 -16.35 12.33 2.47
CA LYS A 5 -17.79 12.43 2.71
C LYS A 5 -18.19 11.58 3.91
N VAL A 6 -17.67 10.37 4.03
CA VAL A 6 -17.96 9.48 5.16
C VAL A 6 -17.35 10.03 6.46
N LEU A 7 -16.13 10.56 6.42
CA LEU A 7 -15.52 11.23 7.58
C LEU A 7 -16.31 12.48 8.02
N LYS A 8 -16.79 13.29 7.07
CA LYS A 8 -17.67 14.43 7.37
C LYS A 8 -19.01 13.98 7.96
N GLN A 9 -19.59 12.88 7.47
CA GLN A 9 -20.81 12.29 8.02
C GLN A 9 -20.62 11.78 9.44
N ILE A 10 -19.52 11.07 9.72
CA ILE A 10 -19.17 10.61 11.07
C ILE A 10 -19.04 11.81 12.02
N ASN A 11 -18.28 12.84 11.62
CA ASN A 11 -18.11 14.06 12.42
C ASN A 11 -19.43 14.80 12.68
N LYS A 12 -20.33 14.84 11.69
CA LYS A 12 -21.65 15.45 11.83
C LYS A 12 -22.51 14.67 12.84
N LEU A 13 -22.61 13.34 12.67
CA LEU A 13 -23.36 12.46 13.57
C LEU A 13 -22.85 12.53 15.01
N GLU A 14 -21.53 12.59 15.20
CA GLU A 14 -20.92 12.73 16.52
C GLU A 14 -21.26 14.09 17.16
N LYS A 15 -21.11 15.19 16.41
CA LYS A 15 -21.41 16.54 16.93
C LYS A 15 -22.89 16.75 17.23
N GLU A 16 -23.80 16.17 16.46
CA GLU A 16 -25.24 16.39 16.64
C GLU A 16 -25.81 15.52 17.75
N ASN A 17 -25.32 14.28 17.92
CA ASN A 17 -25.99 13.28 18.77
C ASN A 17 -25.19 12.86 20.00
N CYS A 18 -23.89 13.13 20.08
CA CYS A 18 -23.04 12.64 21.17
C CYS A 18 -22.71 13.70 22.24
N LYS A 19 -23.27 14.92 22.17
CA LYS A 19 -22.96 16.05 23.08
C LYS A 19 -23.18 15.75 24.57
N GLY A 20 -24.09 14.83 24.91
CA GLY A 20 -24.44 14.48 26.29
C GLY A 20 -24.34 12.98 26.61
N CYS A 21 -23.63 12.19 25.81
CA CYS A 21 -23.54 10.75 26.02
C CYS A 21 -22.77 10.44 27.31
N GLU A 22 -23.39 9.72 28.25
CA GLU A 22 -22.73 9.30 29.50
C GLU A 22 -21.57 8.36 29.18
N LYS A 23 -20.37 8.80 29.55
CA LYS A 23 -19.11 8.15 29.23
C LYS A 23 -18.91 7.02 30.24
N ILE A 24 -19.24 5.80 29.87
CA ILE A 24 -18.89 4.63 30.67
C ILE A 24 -17.39 4.40 30.49
N VAL A 25 -16.59 4.89 31.44
CA VAL A 25 -15.16 4.60 31.52
C VAL A 25 -15.04 3.14 31.94
N GLY A 26 -14.55 2.29 31.02
CA GLY A 26 -14.24 0.90 31.38
C GLY A 26 -13.18 0.86 32.47
N LEU A 27 -13.42 0.05 33.51
CA LEU A 27 -12.57 -0.10 34.70
C LEU A 27 -11.10 -0.53 34.43
N SER A 28 -10.73 -0.85 33.19
CA SER A 28 -9.48 -1.58 32.91
C SER A 28 -8.28 -0.76 32.42
N HIS A 29 -8.39 0.53 32.09
CA HIS A 29 -7.21 1.26 31.59
C HIS A 29 -7.18 2.72 32.07
N LYS A 30 -6.38 3.00 33.10
CA LYS A 30 -6.09 4.37 33.61
C LYS A 30 -5.53 5.33 32.55
N ASN A 31 -5.05 4.84 31.40
CA ASN A 31 -4.37 5.66 30.38
C ASN A 31 -4.98 5.59 28.97
N PHE A 32 -6.06 4.84 28.75
CA PHE A 32 -6.72 4.77 27.43
C PHE A 32 -8.22 4.85 27.63
N ALA A 33 -8.75 6.07 27.53
CA ALA A 33 -10.19 6.31 27.42
C ALA A 33 -10.67 5.84 26.03
N SER A 34 -10.74 4.53 25.81
CA SER A 34 -11.54 4.00 24.71
C SER A 34 -12.99 4.33 25.02
N LYS A 35 -13.50 5.39 24.37
CA LYS A 35 -14.90 5.82 24.43
C LYS A 35 -15.76 4.72 23.82
N VAL A 36 -16.28 3.78 24.62
CA VAL A 36 -17.09 2.69 24.07
C VAL A 36 -18.57 2.98 24.25
N CYS A 37 -19.19 3.57 23.23
CA CYS A 37 -20.64 3.59 23.08
C CYS A 37 -21.14 2.19 22.68
N LYS A 38 -21.15 1.23 23.62
CA LYS A 38 -21.46 -0.19 23.33
C LYS A 38 -22.89 -0.39 22.82
N SER A 39 -23.86 0.37 23.33
CA SER A 39 -25.32 0.21 23.07
C SER A 39 -25.99 1.40 22.38
N CYS A 40 -25.25 2.46 22.02
CA CYS A 40 -25.84 3.64 21.36
C CYS A 40 -26.20 3.34 19.90
N PRO A 41 -27.45 3.60 19.44
CA PRO A 41 -27.85 3.47 18.03
C PRO A 41 -26.94 4.28 17.09
N ILE A 42 -26.59 5.51 17.47
CA ILE A 42 -25.65 6.37 16.72
C ILE A 42 -24.23 5.79 16.73
N GLY A 43 -23.80 5.22 17.85
CA GLY A 43 -22.50 4.53 17.93
C GLY A 43 -22.43 3.29 17.04
N LYS A 44 -23.55 2.61 16.78
CA LYS A 44 -23.67 1.52 15.81
C LYS A 44 -23.60 2.06 14.38
N GLU A 45 -24.27 3.17 14.11
CA GLU A 45 -24.25 3.82 12.80
C GLU A 45 -22.87 4.37 12.43
N ILE A 46 -22.18 5.04 13.36
CA ILE A 46 -20.78 5.47 13.19
C ILE A 46 -19.87 4.27 12.97
N ARG A 47 -20.05 3.15 13.70
CA ARG A 47 -19.29 1.92 13.46
C ARG A 47 -19.56 1.33 12.08
N ASN A 48 -20.80 1.33 11.62
CA ASN A 48 -21.17 0.87 10.29
C ASN A 48 -20.57 1.77 9.20
N LEU A 49 -20.57 3.10 9.41
CA LEU A 49 -19.90 4.06 8.52
C LEU A 49 -18.38 3.86 8.54
N GLY A 50 -17.78 3.65 9.71
CA GLY A 50 -16.35 3.37 9.86
C GLY A 50 -15.92 2.05 9.21
N ALA A 51 -16.77 1.01 9.26
CA ALA A 51 -16.55 -0.25 8.56
C ALA A 51 -16.57 -0.07 7.03
N LYS A 52 -17.39 0.85 6.50
CA LYS A 52 -17.33 1.23 5.08
C LYS A 52 -16.04 1.97 4.71
N VAL A 53 -15.34 2.52 5.69
CA VAL A 53 -14.04 3.21 5.54
C VAL A 53 -12.88 2.27 5.85
N GLU A 54 -13.12 0.96 6.02
CA GLU A 54 -12.05 0.01 6.31
C GLU A 54 -11.01 0.02 5.18
N ILE A 55 -9.91 0.74 5.43
CA ILE A 55 -8.84 0.92 4.48
C ILE A 55 -8.15 -0.44 4.35
N THR A 56 -8.33 -1.07 3.19
CA THR A 56 -7.65 -2.30 2.84
C THR A 56 -6.14 -2.14 3.03
N LYS A 57 -5.44 -3.23 3.34
CA LYS A 57 -3.99 -3.21 3.51
C LYS A 57 -3.29 -2.55 2.30
N THR A 58 -3.78 -2.83 1.10
CA THR A 58 -3.36 -2.23 -0.17
C THR A 58 -3.49 -0.71 -0.19
N GLN A 59 -4.64 -0.18 0.23
CA GLN A 59 -4.87 1.25 0.28
C GLN A 59 -4.02 1.94 1.36
N ARG A 60 -3.73 1.26 2.49
CA ARG A 60 -2.79 1.78 3.50
C ARG A 60 -1.38 1.92 2.95
N VAL A 61 -0.93 0.93 2.19
CA VAL A 61 0.40 0.95 1.56
C VAL A 61 0.46 2.02 0.47
N LEU A 62 -0.55 2.15 -0.40
CA LEU A 62 -0.64 3.25 -1.37
C LEU A 62 -0.62 4.63 -0.71
N ASN A 63 -1.27 4.79 0.44
CA ASN A 63 -1.31 6.05 1.17
C ASN A 63 0.04 6.44 1.80
N LYS A 64 1.05 5.56 1.83
CA LYS A 64 2.41 5.94 2.24
C LYS A 64 3.04 6.93 1.24
N GLY A 65 2.58 6.94 -0.01
CA GLY A 65 3.04 7.89 -1.01
C GLY A 65 4.55 7.78 -1.29
N GLU A 66 5.28 8.90 -1.20
CA GLU A 66 6.73 8.96 -1.41
C GLU A 66 7.53 8.18 -0.35
N ASP A 67 6.95 7.92 0.82
CA ASP A 67 7.57 7.12 1.88
C ASP A 67 7.47 5.59 1.61
N MET A 68 6.94 5.18 0.45
CA MET A 68 6.88 3.77 0.07
C MET A 68 8.27 3.17 -0.13
N THR A 69 8.48 2.01 0.48
CA THR A 69 9.68 1.20 0.25
C THR A 69 9.56 0.36 -1.02
N TYR A 70 10.67 -0.22 -1.47
CA TYR A 70 10.65 -1.20 -2.56
C TYR A 70 9.75 -2.42 -2.27
N GLU A 71 9.73 -2.89 -1.02
CA GLU A 71 8.88 -4.02 -0.60
C GLU A 71 7.39 -3.68 -0.65
N ASP A 72 7.05 -2.42 -0.33
CA ASP A 72 5.69 -1.89 -0.47
C ASP A 72 5.25 -1.91 -1.94
N ILE A 73 6.12 -1.47 -2.86
CA ILE A 73 5.86 -1.50 -4.30
C ILE A 73 5.63 -2.94 -4.79
N LEU A 74 6.49 -3.90 -4.38
CA LEU A 74 6.30 -5.32 -4.71
C LEU A 74 5.03 -5.91 -4.10
N PHE A 75 4.63 -5.48 -2.91
CA PHE A 75 3.37 -5.88 -2.30
C PHE A 75 2.19 -5.40 -3.15
N LEU A 76 2.18 -4.14 -3.59
CA LEU A 76 1.11 -3.59 -4.43
C LEU A 76 1.02 -4.32 -5.77
N LEU A 77 2.15 -4.59 -6.43
CA LEU A 77 2.19 -5.33 -7.70
C LEU A 77 1.67 -6.77 -7.55
N ARG A 78 1.98 -7.46 -6.44
CA ARG A 78 1.46 -8.81 -6.14
C ARG A 78 -0.05 -8.85 -5.87
N ASN A 79 -0.62 -7.74 -5.42
CA ASN A 79 -2.06 -7.58 -5.20
C ASN A 79 -2.75 -6.96 -6.43
N GLU A 80 -2.11 -7.02 -7.60
CA GLU A 80 -2.69 -6.60 -8.89
C GLU A 80 -3.15 -5.14 -8.91
N VAL A 81 -2.52 -4.28 -8.11
CA VAL A 81 -2.79 -2.84 -8.13
C VAL A 81 -2.29 -2.26 -9.45
N GLU A 82 -3.07 -1.33 -10.02
CA GLU A 82 -2.68 -0.68 -11.26
C GLU A 82 -1.35 0.06 -11.10
N ILE A 83 -0.43 -0.19 -12.04
CA ILE A 83 0.90 0.42 -12.06
C ILE A 83 0.80 1.96 -12.07
N GLN A 84 -0.26 2.51 -12.68
CA GLN A 84 -0.51 3.95 -12.71
C GLN A 84 -0.72 4.54 -11.32
N ASP A 85 -1.47 3.86 -10.47
CA ASP A 85 -1.70 4.29 -9.09
C ASP A 85 -0.43 4.18 -8.26
N ILE A 86 0.37 3.14 -8.50
CA ILE A 86 1.65 2.94 -7.82
C ILE A 86 2.61 4.06 -8.16
N PHE A 87 2.96 4.29 -9.44
CA PHE A 87 3.98 5.31 -9.76
C PHE A 87 3.53 6.73 -9.41
N ARG A 88 2.22 7.03 -9.50
CA ARG A 88 1.67 8.31 -9.04
C ARG A 88 1.82 8.48 -7.53
N ALA A 89 1.55 7.43 -6.76
CA ALA A 89 1.66 7.47 -5.31
C ALA A 89 3.13 7.65 -4.85
N VAL A 90 4.11 7.00 -5.50
CA VAL A 90 5.55 7.21 -5.19
C VAL A 90 6.08 8.54 -5.76
N GLY A 91 5.27 9.35 -6.44
CA GLY A 91 5.71 10.63 -7.02
C GLY A 91 6.65 10.49 -8.23
N LEU A 92 6.63 9.35 -8.92
CA LEU A 92 7.52 9.06 -10.05
C LEU A 92 6.79 9.16 -11.39
N THR A 93 7.49 9.63 -12.41
CA THR A 93 7.02 9.44 -13.80
C THR A 93 7.10 7.96 -14.18
N HIS A 94 6.32 7.52 -15.17
CA HIS A 94 6.37 6.14 -15.66
C HIS A 94 7.79 5.73 -16.12
N ALA A 95 8.55 6.63 -16.75
CA ALA A 95 9.93 6.38 -17.16
C ALA A 95 10.88 6.23 -15.97
N SER A 96 10.72 7.10 -14.96
CA SER A 96 11.49 7.03 -13.70
C SER A 96 11.18 5.75 -12.93
N PHE A 97 9.91 5.36 -12.84
CA PHE A 97 9.48 4.12 -12.20
C PHE A 97 10.07 2.88 -12.88
N ARG A 98 10.05 2.81 -14.22
CA ARG A 98 10.70 1.74 -14.98
C ARG A 98 12.20 1.66 -14.69
N THR A 99 12.87 2.79 -14.60
CA THR A 99 14.30 2.86 -14.30
C THR A 99 14.60 2.41 -12.87
N TYR A 100 13.76 2.83 -11.92
CA TYR A 100 13.80 2.39 -10.53
C TYR A 100 13.67 0.87 -10.42
N MET A 101 12.65 0.26 -11.03
CA MET A 101 12.44 -1.19 -10.99
C MET A 101 13.61 -1.97 -11.62
N LYS A 102 14.18 -1.46 -12.72
CA LYS A 102 15.37 -2.07 -13.34
C LYS A 102 16.59 -2.08 -12.43
N ARG A 103 16.80 -1.04 -11.60
CA ARG A 103 17.89 -1.02 -10.60
C ARG A 103 17.72 -2.11 -9.53
N HIS A 104 16.48 -2.55 -9.31
CA HIS A 104 16.15 -3.69 -8.45
C HIS A 104 16.04 -5.01 -9.22
N GLU A 105 16.55 -5.07 -10.45
CA GLU A 105 16.54 -6.26 -11.32
C GLU A 105 15.13 -6.79 -11.64
N ARG A 106 14.12 -5.92 -11.61
CA ARG A 106 12.72 -6.24 -11.94
C ARG A 106 12.19 -5.45 -13.12
N ASP A 107 11.18 -6.00 -13.78
CA ASP A 107 10.33 -5.26 -14.71
C ASP A 107 9.26 -4.43 -13.98
N THR A 108 8.44 -3.70 -14.73
CA THR A 108 7.36 -2.87 -14.20
C THR A 108 6.20 -3.67 -13.59
N HIS A 109 6.20 -4.99 -13.77
CA HIS A 109 5.25 -5.92 -13.17
C HIS A 109 5.85 -6.67 -11.97
N GLY A 110 7.07 -6.33 -11.54
CA GLY A 110 7.75 -6.97 -10.40
C GLY A 110 8.38 -8.33 -10.73
N ARG A 111 8.43 -8.73 -12.01
CA ARG A 111 9.03 -10.00 -12.44
C ARG A 111 10.54 -9.83 -12.60
N PRO A 112 11.34 -10.88 -12.33
CA PRO A 112 12.79 -10.82 -12.51
C PRO A 112 13.16 -10.52 -13.97
N LEU A 113 14.15 -9.66 -14.18
CA LEU A 113 14.71 -9.45 -15.50
C LEU A 113 15.51 -10.69 -15.94
N PRO A 114 15.48 -11.05 -17.24
CA PRO A 114 16.32 -12.13 -17.75
C PRO A 114 17.79 -11.78 -17.54
N LYS A 115 18.53 -12.68 -16.89
CA LYS A 115 19.99 -12.56 -16.76
C LYS A 115 20.58 -12.44 -18.16
N LYS A 116 21.39 -11.39 -18.40
CA LYS A 116 22.18 -11.33 -19.63
C LYS A 116 23.01 -12.60 -19.69
N ARG A 117 22.73 -13.47 -20.67
CA ARG A 117 23.62 -14.59 -20.98
C ARG A 117 24.98 -13.99 -21.26
N GLU A 118 25.94 -14.31 -20.41
CA GLU A 118 27.34 -14.01 -20.64
C GLU A 118 27.69 -14.63 -22.00
N ARG A 119 28.04 -13.77 -22.96
CA ARG A 119 28.32 -14.20 -24.32
C ARG A 119 29.69 -14.88 -24.27
N VAL A 120 29.72 -16.17 -23.96
CA VAL A 120 30.95 -16.97 -24.02
C VAL A 120 31.43 -16.94 -25.47
N SER A 121 32.52 -16.25 -25.74
CA SER A 121 33.16 -16.17 -27.05
C SER A 121 33.71 -17.56 -27.42
N LEU A 122 33.01 -18.25 -28.31
CA LEU A 122 33.40 -19.55 -28.88
C LEU A 122 34.59 -19.48 -29.86
N GLU A 123 35.28 -18.34 -29.97
CA GLU A 123 36.38 -18.14 -30.95
C GLU A 123 37.72 -18.76 -30.53
N ARG A 124 37.78 -19.53 -29.44
CA ARG A 124 39.05 -20.14 -28.97
C ARG A 124 39.23 -21.64 -29.23
N ILE A 125 38.29 -22.32 -29.91
CA ILE A 125 38.36 -23.80 -30.06
C ILE A 125 38.83 -24.26 -31.46
N TRP A 126 38.95 -23.37 -32.45
CA TRP A 126 39.28 -23.78 -33.84
C TRP A 126 40.74 -23.56 -34.29
N SER A 127 41.66 -23.21 -33.38
CA SER A 127 43.07 -22.98 -33.75
C SER A 127 44.01 -24.17 -33.47
N ALA A 128 43.51 -25.29 -32.94
CA ALA A 128 44.37 -26.40 -32.47
C ALA A 128 44.33 -27.67 -33.35
N SER A 129 43.70 -27.65 -34.53
CA SER A 129 43.56 -28.85 -35.38
C SER A 129 44.26 -28.78 -36.73
N ILE A 130 45.15 -27.80 -36.97
CA ILE A 130 46.00 -27.75 -38.19
C ILE A 130 47.47 -27.92 -37.78
N VAL A 131 47.80 -29.08 -37.21
CA VAL A 131 49.15 -29.67 -37.28
C VAL A 131 48.98 -31.19 -37.31
N ARG A 132 48.88 -31.75 -38.51
CA ARG A 132 49.56 -32.98 -38.93
C ARG A 132 49.31 -33.24 -40.40
#